data_AF-A0AAU8LYA5-F1
#
_entry.id   AF-A0AAU8LYA5-F1
#
_cell.length_a   1.000
_cell.length_b   1.000
_cell.length_c   1.000
_cell.angle_alpha   90.00
_cell.angle_beta   90.00
_cell.angle_gamma   90.00
#
_symmetry.space_group_name_H-M   'P 1'
#
loop_
_entity.id
_entity.type
_entity.pdbx_description
1 polymer ?
#
loop_
_entity_poly.entity_id
_entity_poly.type
_entity_poly.pdbx_seq_one_letter_code
_entity_poly.pdbx_strand_id
1 'polypeptide(L)' 'MDNEKTINKRIRELKSKICYAENARDNYKETHPILSEANSFYIDALKMELSTLKCSEGV' A
#
# COMPACT_ATOMS: atom_id res chain seq x y z
N MET A 1 24.54 -6.75 -4.42
CA MET A 1 23.37 -5.95 -4.83
C MET A 1 22.87 -5.27 -3.57
N ASP A 2 22.89 -3.94 -3.49
CA ASP A 2 22.57 -3.20 -2.25
C ASP A 2 21.15 -3.52 -1.77
N ASN A 3 21.06 -4.26 -0.67
CA ASN A 3 19.80 -4.66 -0.06
C ASN A 3 18.95 -3.42 0.31
N GLU A 4 19.63 -2.37 0.79
CA GLU A 4 19.07 -1.07 1.16
C GLU A 4 18.43 -0.33 -0.02
N LYS A 5 19.02 -0.38 -1.23
CA LYS A 5 18.41 0.18 -2.45
C LYS A 5 17.17 -0.62 -2.87
N THR A 6 17.18 -1.92 -2.62
CA THR A 6 16.07 -2.82 -2.95
C THR A 6 14.87 -2.59 -2.02
N ILE A 7 15.12 -2.43 -0.72
CA ILE A 7 14.06 -2.17 0.27
C ILE A 7 13.47 -0.77 0.06
N ASN A 8 14.30 0.26 -0.12
CA ASN A 8 13.81 1.61 -0.41
C ASN A 8 12.97 1.67 -1.70
N LYS A 9 13.35 0.93 -2.73
CA LYS A 9 12.56 0.79 -3.95
C LYS A 9 11.19 0.15 -3.63
N ARG A 10 11.18 -0.93 -2.85
CA ARG A 10 9.93 -1.60 -2.45
C ARG A 10 9.04 -0.71 -1.60
N ILE A 11 9.60 0.04 -0.66
CA ILE A 11 8.88 1.04 0.15
C ILE A 11 8.22 2.10 -0.74
N ARG A 12 8.95 2.61 -1.75
CA ARG A 12 8.40 3.58 -2.70
C ARG A 12 7.27 2.99 -3.52
N GLU A 13 7.43 1.77 -4.02
CA GLU A 13 6.38 1.05 -4.76
C GLU A 13 5.11 0.86 -3.91
N LEU A 14 5.26 0.44 -2.65
CA LEU A 14 4.12 0.24 -1.74
C LEU A 14 3.39 1.55 -1.45
N LYS A 15 4.12 2.64 -1.20
CA LYS A 15 3.51 3.97 -1.01
C LYS A 15 2.69 4.40 -2.24
N SER A 16 3.23 4.20 -3.45
CA SER A 16 2.49 4.53 -4.68
C SER A 16 1.23 3.69 -4.84
N LYS A 17 1.29 2.38 -4.53
CA LYS A 17 0.12 1.50 -4.59
C LYS A 17 -0.95 1.88 -3.58
N ILE A 18 -0.56 2.22 -2.35
CA ILE A 18 -1.49 2.70 -1.31
C ILE A 18 -2.21 3.95 -1.79
N CYS A 19 -1.48 4.94 -2.28
CA CYS A 19 -2.07 6.19 -2.80
C CYS A 19 -3.07 5.93 -3.93
N TYR A 20 -2.71 5.07 -4.90
CA TYR A 20 -3.61 4.71 -5.98
C TYR A 20 -4.87 4.01 -5.48
N ALA A 21 -4.74 3.05 -4.56
CA ALA A 21 -5.86 2.32 -4.00
C ALA A 21 -6.78 3.21 -3.14
N GLU A 22 -6.23 4.18 -2.41
CA GLU A 22 -7.00 5.19 -1.66
C GLU A 22 -7.84 6.04 -2.61
N ASN A 23 -7.25 6.55 -3.70
CA ASN A 23 -8.00 7.28 -4.72
C ASN A 23 -9.09 6.41 -5.38
N ALA A 24 -8.78 5.16 -5.70
CA ALA A 24 -9.74 4.23 -6.29
C ALA A 24 -10.91 3.95 -5.33
N ARG A 25 -10.62 3.68 -4.04
CA ARG A 25 -11.64 3.51 -3.00
C ARG A 25 -12.58 4.71 -2.96
N ASP A 26 -12.01 5.91 -2.88
CA ASP A 26 -12.79 7.13 -2.71
C ASP A 26 -13.67 7.41 -3.95
N ASN A 27 -13.15 7.13 -5.16
CA ASN A 27 -13.92 7.22 -6.41
C ASN A 27 -15.08 6.20 -6.50
N TYR A 28 -14.89 5.01 -5.91
CA TYR A 28 -15.90 3.95 -5.93
C TYR A 28 -16.87 3.98 -4.76
N LYS A 29 -16.63 4.83 -3.76
CA LYS A 29 -17.39 4.86 -2.50
C LYS A 29 -18.90 4.99 -2.70
N GLU A 30 -19.32 5.79 -3.68
CA GLU A 30 -20.74 6.07 -3.94
C GLU A 30 -21.30 5.29 -5.12
N THR A 31 -20.45 4.89 -6.07
CA THR A 31 -20.86 4.27 -7.34
C THR A 31 -20.74 2.75 -7.34
N HIS A 32 -19.74 2.21 -6.66
CA HIS A 32 -19.41 0.80 -6.63
C HIS A 32 -18.94 0.36 -5.23
N PRO A 33 -19.86 0.22 -4.26
CA PRO A 33 -19.52 -0.05 -2.85
C PRO A 33 -18.63 -1.29 -2.65
N ILE A 34 -18.86 -2.36 -3.40
CA ILE A 34 -18.05 -3.59 -3.37
C ILE A 34 -16.60 -3.30 -3.79
N LEU A 35 -16.39 -2.45 -4.81
CA LEU A 35 -15.04 -2.06 -5.24
C LEU A 35 -14.37 -1.16 -4.21
N SER A 36 -15.13 -0.25 -3.57
CA SER A 36 -14.61 0.56 -2.46
C SER A 36 -14.17 -0.32 -1.28
N GLU A 37 -14.98 -1.30 -0.90
CA GLU A 37 -14.66 -2.25 0.18
C GLU A 37 -13.42 -3.09 -0.18
N ALA A 38 -13.35 -3.63 -1.40
CA ALA A 38 -12.19 -4.39 -1.87
C ALA A 38 -10.90 -3.55 -1.84
N ASN A 39 -10.96 -2.28 -2.27
CA ASN A 39 -9.82 -1.38 -2.17
C ASN A 39 -9.43 -1.10 -0.71
N SER A 40 -10.39 -1.04 0.21
CA SER A 40 -10.11 -0.85 1.64
C SER A 40 -9.29 -2.01 2.21
N PHE A 41 -9.71 -3.25 1.95
CA PHE A 41 -8.94 -4.44 2.33
C PHE A 41 -7.55 -4.48 1.69
N TYR A 42 -7.45 -4.07 0.42
CA TYR A 42 -6.17 -4.03 -0.27
C TYR A 42 -5.22 -2.98 0.32
N ILE A 43 -5.73 -1.79 0.69
CA ILE A 43 -4.96 -0.74 1.38
C ILE A 43 -4.41 -1.25 2.71
N ASP A 44 -5.23 -1.95 3.50
CA ASP A 44 -4.81 -2.48 4.80
C ASP A 44 -3.69 -3.52 4.66
N ALA A 45 -3.79 -4.42 3.69
CA ALA A 45 -2.74 -5.38 3.39
C ALA A 45 -1.42 -4.70 2.98
N LEU A 46 -1.48 -3.67 2.13
CA LEU A 46 -0.30 -2.91 1.70
C LEU A 46 0.32 -2.13 2.86
N LYS A 47 -0.48 -1.56 3.77
CA LYS A 47 0.00 -0.87 4.97
C LYS A 47 0.68 -1.83 5.94
N MET A 48 0.16 -3.05 6.07
CA MET A 48 0.79 -4.11 6.85
C MET A 48 2.14 -4.52 6.26
N GLU A 49 2.21 -4.79 4.95
CA GLU A 49 3.48 -5.11 4.27
C GLU A 49 4.53 -3.99 4.44
N LEU A 50 4.10 -2.73 4.25
CA LEU A 50 4.96 -1.57 4.41
C LEU A 50 5.49 -1.44 5.85
N SER A 51 4.65 -1.73 6.84
CA SER A 51 5.05 -1.69 8.26
C SER A 51 6.05 -2.80 8.59
N THR A 52 5.81 -4.03 8.11
CA THR A 52 6.74 -5.16 8.27
C THR A 52 8.10 -4.85 7.66
N LEU A 53 8.15 -4.23 6.48
CA LEU A 53 9.39 -3.83 5.82
C LEU A 53 10.15 -2.77 6.63
N LYS A 54 9.46 -1.75 7.16
CA LYS A 54 10.07 -0.72 8.02
C LYS A 54 10.60 -1.30 9.33
N CYS A 55 9.86 -2.20 9.98
CA CYS A 55 10.31 -2.87 11.20
C CYS A 55 11.50 -3.82 10.94
N SER A 56 11.56 -4.44 9.76
CA SER A 56 12.66 -5.33 9.37
C SER A 56 13.97 -4.57 9.08
N GLU A 57 13.89 -3.26 8.81
CA GLU A 57 15.08 -2.40 8.66
C GLU A 57 15.63 -1.84 9.98
N GLY A 58 15.02 -2.13 11.14
CA GLY A 58 15.58 -1.77 12.44
C GLY A 58 15.80 -0.26 12.63
N VAL A 59 14.78 0.55 12.33
CA VAL A 59 14.69 1.96 12.74
C VAL A 59 13.68 2.11 13.86
#